data_AF-A0A520RL30-F1
#
_entry.id   AF-A0A520RL30-F1
#
_cell.length_a   1.000
_cell.length_b   1.000
_cell.length_c   1.000
_cell.angle_alpha   90.00
_cell.angle_beta   90.00
_cell.angle_gamma   90.00
#
_symmetry.space_group_name_H-M   'P 1'
#
loop_
_entity.id
_entity.type
_entity.pdbx_description
1 polymer ?
#
loop_
_entity_poly.entity_id
_entity_poly.type
_entity_poly.pdbx_seq_one_letter_code
_entity_poly.pdbx_strand_id
1 'polypeptide(L)'
;MEKINPYKAPASDEVDRIINQGLFGESSSSVCPSYSTDDSLVQKMRRKLQNTYNTVVVVGRTRIKSTPYFARYGTDVSTSTEVLAETKALAICRMALLLIQRSED
;
A
#
# COMPACT_ATOMS: atom_id res chain seq x y z
N MET A 1 -10.05 -15.08 9.43
CA MET A 1 -9.12 -14.80 8.31
C MET A 1 -7.80 -14.38 8.92
N GLU A 2 -6.70 -15.04 8.56
CA GLU A 2 -5.38 -14.55 8.94
C GLU A 2 -5.18 -13.18 8.28
N LYS A 3 -4.91 -12.13 9.07
CA LYS A 3 -4.59 -10.81 8.52
C LYS A 3 -3.27 -10.94 7.75
N ILE A 4 -3.28 -10.61 6.45
CA ILE A 4 -2.05 -10.58 5.63
C ILE A 4 -1.05 -9.62 6.27
N ASN A 5 0.19 -10.08 6.50
CA ASN A 5 1.22 -9.21 7.05
C ASN A 5 1.64 -8.15 6.01
N PRO A 6 1.37 -6.85 6.21
CA PRO A 6 1.64 -5.81 5.23
C PRO A 6 3.14 -5.61 4.98
N TYR A 7 4.03 -6.01 5.90
CA TYR A 7 5.48 -5.89 5.72
C TYR A 7 6.09 -6.98 4.84
N LYS A 8 5.32 -8.03 4.54
CA LYS A 8 5.79 -9.20 3.78
C LYS A 8 4.86 -9.62 2.64
N ALA A 9 3.70 -8.96 2.49
CA ALA A 9 2.70 -9.31 1.49
C ALA A 9 3.29 -9.31 0.07
N PRO A 10 3.23 -10.41 -0.69
CA PRO A 10 3.64 -10.43 -2.08
C PRO A 10 2.59 -9.72 -2.96
N ALA A 11 2.99 -9.30 -4.16
CA ALA A 11 2.02 -8.87 -5.17
C ALA A 11 1.10 -10.04 -5.52
N SER A 12 -0.21 -9.82 -5.46
CA SER A 12 -1.23 -10.86 -5.66
C SER A 12 -2.62 -10.24 -5.84
N ASP A 13 -3.50 -11.00 -6.50
CA ASP A 13 -4.92 -10.66 -6.64
C ASP A 13 -5.61 -10.45 -5.28
N GLU A 14 -5.17 -11.17 -4.24
CA GLU A 14 -5.72 -11.04 -2.89
C GLU A 14 -5.42 -9.65 -2.31
N VAL A 15 -4.17 -9.19 -2.42
CA VAL A 15 -3.76 -7.84 -2.01
C VAL A 15 -4.55 -6.78 -2.77
N ASP A 16 -4.69 -6.96 -4.09
CA ASP A 16 -5.39 -6.02 -4.95
C ASP A 16 -6.87 -5.93 -4.58
N ARG A 17 -7.53 -7.05 -4.28
CA ARG A 17 -8.94 -7.08 -3.84
C ARG A 17 -9.14 -6.44 -2.48
N ILE A 18 -8.26 -6.71 -1.51
CA ILE A 18 -8.33 -6.08 -0.18
C ILE A 18 -8.21 -4.56 -0.33
N ILE A 19 -7.30 -4.08 -1.17
CA ILE A 19 -7.16 -2.65 -1.44
C ILE A 19 -8.38 -2.09 -2.18
N ASN A 20 -8.90 -2.80 -3.18
CA ASN A 20 -10.08 -2.35 -3.91
C ASN A 20 -11.30 -2.17 -2.98
N GLN A 21 -11.50 -3.11 -2.06
CA GLN A 21 -12.58 -3.06 -1.09
C GLN A 21 -12.29 -2.05 0.03
N GLY A 22 -11.16 -2.19 0.72
CA GLY A 22 -10.84 -1.41 1.93
C GLY A 22 -10.44 0.04 1.66
N LEU A 23 -9.79 0.33 0.53
CA LEU A 23 -9.39 1.69 0.18
C LEU A 23 -10.35 2.37 -0.78
N PHE A 24 -10.85 1.65 -1.79
CA PHE A 24 -11.72 2.22 -2.82
C PHE A 24 -13.22 2.02 -2.55
N GLY A 25 -13.62 1.12 -1.63
CA GLY A 25 -15.03 0.86 -1.32
C GLY A 25 -15.74 0.08 -2.42
N GLU A 26 -15.00 -0.54 -3.33
CA GLU A 26 -15.57 -1.26 -4.48
C GLU A 26 -16.08 -2.64 -4.08
N SER A 27 -17.18 -3.08 -4.69
CA SER A 27 -17.74 -4.40 -4.42
C SER A 27 -16.85 -5.53 -4.97
N SER A 28 -17.01 -6.74 -4.43
CA SER A 28 -16.30 -7.95 -4.91
C SER A 28 -16.61 -8.33 -6.37
N SER A 29 -17.69 -7.79 -6.94
CA SER A 29 -18.11 -7.98 -8.33
C SER A 29 -17.47 -7.00 -9.32
N SER A 30 -16.76 -5.99 -8.85
CA SER A 30 -16.08 -5.01 -9.71
C SER A 30 -14.81 -5.60 -10.34
N VAL A 31 -14.44 -5.11 -11.53
CA VAL A 31 -13.13 -5.43 -12.13
C VAL A 31 -12.06 -4.82 -11.24
N CYS A 32 -11.27 -5.68 -10.60
CA CYS A 32 -10.21 -5.27 -9.69
C CYS A 32 -8.95 -4.89 -10.47
N PRO A 33 -8.48 -3.62 -10.39
CA PRO A 33 -7.21 -3.23 -11.00
C PRO A 33 -6.02 -3.92 -10.33
N SER A 34 -4.97 -4.19 -11.09
CA SER A 34 -3.74 -4.84 -10.62
C SER A 34 -2.83 -3.88 -9.82
N TYR A 35 -3.34 -3.36 -8.70
CA TYR A 35 -2.68 -2.31 -7.91
C TYR A 35 -1.24 -2.66 -7.49
N SER A 36 -0.97 -3.92 -7.17
CA SER A 36 0.32 -4.40 -6.65
C SER A 36 1.40 -4.59 -7.71
N THR A 37 1.03 -4.56 -8.99
CA THR A 37 1.94 -4.77 -10.12
C THR A 37 1.96 -3.62 -11.14
N ASP A 38 0.90 -2.81 -11.23
CA ASP A 38 0.81 -1.70 -12.18
C ASP A 38 1.26 -0.36 -11.55
N ASP A 39 2.47 0.06 -11.91
CA ASP A 39 3.08 1.32 -11.46
C ASP A 39 2.30 2.57 -11.90
N SER A 40 1.46 2.49 -12.95
CA SER A 40 0.63 3.61 -13.41
C SER A 40 -0.45 3.99 -12.39
N LEU A 41 -0.88 3.04 -11.55
CA LEU A 41 -1.90 3.23 -10.52
C LEU A 41 -1.34 3.86 -9.24
N VAL A 42 -0.02 3.94 -9.07
CA VAL A 42 0.61 4.43 -7.83
C VAL A 42 0.13 5.83 -7.47
N GLN A 43 0.02 6.76 -8.43
CA GLN A 43 -0.43 8.12 -8.11
C GLN A 43 -1.91 8.18 -7.72
N LYS A 44 -2.76 7.34 -8.33
CA LYS A 44 -4.18 7.18 -7.94
C LYS A 44 -4.26 6.70 -6.48
N MET A 45 -3.48 5.69 -6.14
CA MET A 45 -3.41 5.15 -4.79
C MET A 45 -2.91 6.19 -3.78
N ARG A 46 -1.84 6.93 -4.07
CA ARG A 46 -1.32 7.98 -3.18
C ARG A 46 -2.38 9.01 -2.83
N ARG A 47 -3.08 9.53 -3.84
CA ARG A 47 -4.15 10.51 -3.66
C ARG A 47 -5.29 9.93 -2.81
N LYS A 48 -5.69 8.68 -3.09
CA LYS A 48 -6.76 8.03 -2.33
C LYS A 48 -6.35 7.82 -0.87
N LEU A 49 -5.15 7.32 -0.59
CA LEU A 49 -4.62 7.16 0.77
C LEU A 49 -4.59 8.49 1.53
N GLN A 50 -4.13 9.56 0.88
CA GLN A 50 -4.12 10.89 1.49
C GLN A 50 -5.53 11.36 1.84
N ASN A 51 -6.49 11.20 0.94
CA ASN A 51 -7.86 11.63 1.16
C ASN A 51 -8.59 10.77 2.21
N THR A 52 -8.32 9.46 2.26
CA THR A 52 -8.98 8.53 3.18
C THR A 52 -8.42 8.64 4.61
N TYR A 53 -7.11 8.73 4.77
CA TYR A 53 -6.45 8.66 6.08
C TYR A 53 -5.83 9.98 6.54
N ASN A 54 -6.08 11.09 5.82
CA ASN A 54 -5.46 12.40 6.05
C ASN A 54 -3.93 12.32 6.24
N THR A 55 -3.29 11.42 5.48
CA THR A 55 -1.90 11.03 5.70
C THR A 55 -1.12 11.08 4.39
N VAL A 56 -0.03 11.86 4.38
CA VAL A 56 0.85 11.94 3.20
C VAL A 56 1.76 10.72 3.15
N VAL A 57 1.61 9.91 2.09
CA VAL A 57 2.48 8.77 1.81
C VAL A 57 3.56 9.17 0.80
N VAL A 58 4.82 9.02 1.22
CA VAL A 58 6.00 9.17 0.38
C VAL A 58 6.38 7.81 -0.16
N VAL A 59 6.66 7.73 -1.46
CA VAL A 59 7.22 6.52 -2.10
C VAL A 59 8.56 6.89 -2.71
N GLY A 60 9.59 6.12 -2.41
CA GLY A 60 10.96 6.41 -2.82
C GLY A 60 11.79 5.16 -3.04
N ARG A 61 13.10 5.36 -3.19
CA ARG A 61 14.09 4.30 -3.38
C ARG A 61 15.05 4.20 -2.21
N THR A 62 15.44 2.98 -1.86
CA THR A 62 16.50 2.67 -0.88
C THR A 62 17.74 2.15 -1.60
N ARG A 63 18.82 1.89 -0.83
CA ARG A 63 20.04 1.22 -1.33
C ARG A 63 19.99 -0.31 -1.18
N ILE A 64 18.91 -0.87 -0.64
CA ILE A 64 18.77 -2.31 -0.39
C ILE A 64 18.42 -2.99 -1.72
N LYS A 65 19.30 -3.85 -2.23
CA LYS A 65 19.15 -4.44 -3.56
C LYS A 65 17.91 -5.32 -3.72
N SER A 66 17.57 -6.10 -2.69
CA SER A 66 16.42 -7.01 -2.72
C SER A 66 15.07 -6.29 -2.67
N THR A 67 15.00 -5.14 -1.99
CA THR A 67 13.79 -4.35 -1.80
C THR A 67 14.11 -2.86 -2.02
N PRO A 68 14.32 -2.45 -3.28
CA PRO A 68 14.85 -1.13 -3.60
C PRO A 68 13.82 -0.01 -3.47
N TYR A 69 12.55 -0.31 -3.20
CA TYR A 69 11.50 0.70 -3.00
C TYR A 69 11.00 0.71 -1.57
N PHE A 70 10.57 1.88 -1.11
CA PHE A 70 9.88 2.05 0.16
C PHE A 70 8.64 2.90 0.00
N ALA A 71 7.66 2.68 0.87
CA ALA A 71 6.57 3.60 1.13
C ALA A 71 6.57 3.96 2.62
N ARG A 72 6.42 5.24 2.92
CA ARG A 72 6.49 5.78 4.29
C ARG A 72 5.37 6.77 4.55
N TYR A 73 4.81 6.75 5.75
CA TYR A 73 4.02 7.85 6.28
C TYR A 73 4.45 8.22 7.70
N GLY A 74 4.10 9.44 8.10
CA GLY A 74 4.53 10.05 9.36
C GLY A 74 5.40 11.28 9.11
N THR A 75 5.37 12.21 10.06
CA THR A 75 5.99 13.54 9.94
C THR A 75 7.43 13.59 10.48
N ASP A 76 7.81 12.66 11.35
CA ASP A 76 9.13 12.60 11.98
C ASP A 76 9.78 11.22 11.77
N VAL A 77 11.10 11.16 11.66
CA VAL A 77 11.88 9.91 11.51
C VAL A 77 11.60 8.95 12.67
N SER A 78 11.37 9.49 13.87
CA SER A 78 11.09 8.72 15.09
C SER A 78 9.67 8.13 15.16
N THR A 79 8.73 8.67 14.38
CA THR A 79 7.31 8.25 14.39
C THR A 79 6.85 7.70 13.05
N SER A 80 7.69 7.77 12.02
CA SER A 80 7.35 7.29 10.69
C SER A 80 7.28 5.77 10.62
N THR A 81 6.25 5.27 9.94
CA THR A 81 6.13 3.86 9.60
C THR A 81 6.54 3.68 8.14
N GLU A 82 7.43 2.72 7.89
CA GLU A 82 7.96 2.41 6.56
C GLU A 82 7.75 0.93 6.22
N VAL A 83 7.39 0.68 4.97
CA VAL A 83 7.39 -0.66 4.37
C VAL A 83 8.32 -0.68 3.15
N LEU A 84 9.00 -1.80 2.96
CA LEU A 84 9.91 -2.01 1.83
C LEU A 84 9.26 -2.94 0.80
N ALA A 85 9.64 -2.82 -0.47
CA ALA A 85 9.21 -3.72 -1.54
C ALA A 85 10.18 -3.78 -2.73
N GLU A 86 9.97 -4.80 -3.54
CA GLU A 86 10.66 -5.12 -4.79
C GLU A 86 10.29 -4.12 -5.90
N THR A 87 9.04 -3.62 -5.90
CA THR A 87 8.51 -2.68 -6.89
C THR A 87 7.82 -1.48 -6.22
N LYS A 88 7.63 -0.42 -7.00
CA LYS A 88 6.98 0.81 -6.53
C LYS A 88 5.49 0.59 -6.25
N ALA A 89 4.79 -0.09 -7.15
CA ALA A 89 3.40 -0.54 -6.96
C ALA A 89 3.22 -1.37 -5.68
N LEU A 90 4.10 -2.34 -5.44
CA LEU A 90 4.00 -3.17 -4.24
C LEU A 90 4.29 -2.39 -2.96
N ALA A 91 5.25 -1.47 -2.97
CA ALA A 91 5.55 -0.63 -1.81
C ALA A 91 4.31 0.15 -1.34
N ILE A 92 3.59 0.80 -2.27
CA ILE A 92 2.39 1.54 -1.91
C ILE A 92 1.23 0.63 -1.51
N CYS A 93 1.12 -0.57 -2.10
CA CYS A 93 0.10 -1.55 -1.72
C CYS A 93 0.33 -2.09 -0.30
N ARG A 94 1.57 -2.44 0.05
CA ARG A 94 1.95 -2.82 1.42
C ARG A 94 1.59 -1.72 2.42
N MET A 95 1.80 -0.46 2.05
CA MET A 95 1.43 0.67 2.91
C MET A 95 -0.09 0.84 3.03
N ALA A 96 -0.83 0.66 1.92
CA ALA A 96 -2.28 0.70 1.93
C ALA A 96 -2.87 -0.38 2.84
N LEU A 97 -2.38 -1.62 2.74
CA LEU A 97 -2.80 -2.71 3.64
C LEU A 97 -2.61 -2.37 5.11
N LEU A 98 -1.45 -1.81 5.45
CA LEU A 98 -1.13 -1.41 6.82
C LEU A 98 -2.11 -0.35 7.34
N LEU A 99 -2.43 0.66 6.53
CA LEU A 99 -3.36 1.72 6.92
C LEU A 99 -4.81 1.23 7.02
N ILE A 100 -5.24 0.34 6.11
CA ILE A 100 -6.55 -0.33 6.19
C ILE A 100 -6.66 -1.09 7.52
N GLN A 101 -5.68 -1.95 7.82
CA GLN A 101 -5.68 -2.75 9.05
C GLN A 101 -5.70 -1.88 10.32
N ARG A 102 -4.95 -0.76 10.33
CA ARG A 102 -4.95 0.19 11.45
C ARG A 102 -6.26 0.96 11.62
N SER A 103 -7.06 1.10 10.56
CA SER A 103 -8.37 1.75 10.65
C SER A 103 -9.49 0.82 11.11
N GLU A 104 -9.25 -0.50 11.10
CA GLU A 104 -10.18 -1.52 11.57
C GLU A 104 -9.95 -1.91 13.04
N ASP A 105 -8.81 -1.52 13.61
CA ASP A 105 -8.44 -1.71 15.03
C ASP A 105 -8.93 -0.52 15.87
#